data_AF-A0A0N4UUY4-F1
#
_entry.id   AF-A0A0N4UUY4-F1
#
_cell.length_a   1.000
_cell.length_b   1.000
_cell.length_c   1.000
_cell.angle_alpha   90.00
_cell.angle_beta   90.00
_cell.angle_gamma   90.00
#
_symmetry.space_group_name_H-M   'P 1'
#
loop_
_entity.id
_entity.type
_entity.pdbx_description
1 polymer ?
#
loop_
_entity_poly.entity_id
_entity_poly.type
_entity_poly.pdbx_seq_one_letter_code
_entity_poly.pdbx_strand_id
1 'polypeptide(L)'
;MSRTDIFYQGKDYEKYRATHISIPAALVADDTIEKSDGEVMENYRQNCAIKKNFKFFPTVVKAVFAEMVDVKLLKQPTMILFCLSNIFAMLGFYIPFMFLRNMAHKKGVNPEDTEWLLSILGVFNTVAAYVSLTTVNLTDLLGLEQLTNAFGMVIVSRSFACFLGTPLAGFFYDVTMSYDASFWFAGILILFGGVATCLVPTFEKQKNKISDSRNSSI
;
A
#
# COMPACT_ATOMS: atom_id res chain seq x y z
N MET A 1 -21.06 -31.03 42.20
CA MET A 1 -21.73 -30.31 41.11
C MET A 1 -20.88 -29.09 40.80
N SER A 2 -19.89 -29.24 39.90
CA SER A 2 -18.94 -28.15 39.58
C SER A 2 -19.48 -27.38 38.39
N ARG A 3 -19.67 -26.06 38.54
CA ARG A 3 -20.12 -25.16 37.50
C ARG A 3 -19.03 -25.03 36.44
N THR A 4 -19.30 -25.45 35.22
CA THR A 4 -18.43 -25.20 34.06
C THR A 4 -18.72 -23.81 33.51
N ASP A 5 -17.85 -22.85 33.85
CA ASP A 5 -17.84 -21.55 33.20
C ASP A 5 -17.43 -21.70 31.74
N ILE A 6 -18.26 -21.13 30.85
CA ILE A 6 -18.14 -21.11 29.39
C ILE A 6 -16.90 -20.36 28.86
N PHE A 7 -16.11 -19.72 29.72
CA PHE A 7 -15.09 -18.75 29.28
C PHE A 7 -13.65 -19.27 29.20
N TYR A 8 -13.33 -20.48 29.70
CA TYR A 8 -11.94 -20.98 29.68
C TYR A 8 -11.84 -22.51 29.53
N GLN A 9 -12.26 -23.07 28.39
CA GLN A 9 -11.73 -24.36 27.95
C GLN A 9 -10.47 -24.13 27.12
N GLY A 10 -9.32 -24.58 27.63
CA GLY A 10 -8.01 -24.57 26.97
C GLY A 10 -7.91 -25.42 25.70
N LYS A 11 -9.02 -25.69 25.00
CA LYS A 11 -9.06 -26.22 23.63
C LYS A 11 -9.69 -25.23 22.65
N ASP A 12 -10.52 -24.30 23.13
CA ASP A 12 -11.15 -23.25 22.31
C ASP A 12 -10.30 -21.97 22.25
N TYR A 13 -9.28 -21.80 23.09
CA TYR A 13 -8.36 -20.67 22.99
C TYR A 13 -7.61 -20.63 21.66
N GLU A 14 -7.22 -21.79 21.12
CA GLU A 14 -6.59 -21.95 19.80
C GLU A 14 -7.53 -21.52 18.67
N LYS A 15 -8.82 -21.90 18.78
CA LYS A 15 -9.85 -21.58 17.81
C LYS A 15 -10.22 -20.09 17.83
N TYR A 16 -10.27 -19.49 19.03
CA TYR A 16 -10.45 -18.06 19.23
C TYR A 16 -9.24 -17.24 18.75
N ARG A 17 -8.02 -17.73 19.01
CA ARG A 17 -6.74 -17.14 18.54
C ARG A 17 -6.62 -17.17 17.02
N ALA A 18 -7.02 -18.27 16.38
CA ALA A 18 -7.05 -18.41 14.93
C ALA A 18 -8.12 -17.53 14.25
N THR A 19 -9.16 -17.14 14.98
CA THR A 19 -10.24 -16.27 14.46
C THR A 19 -9.91 -14.78 14.63
N HIS A 20 -9.11 -14.40 15.64
CA HIS A 20 -8.87 -12.99 15.99
C HIS A 20 -7.46 -12.46 15.69
N ILE A 21 -6.49 -13.30 15.36
CA ILE A 21 -5.16 -12.85 14.93
C ILE A 21 -5.02 -13.17 13.43
N SER A 22 -4.71 -12.15 12.63
CA SER A 22 -4.37 -12.21 11.21
C SER A 22 -3.03 -12.93 10.95
N ILE A 23 -2.79 -14.04 11.65
CA ILE A 23 -1.62 -14.89 11.43
C ILE A 23 -1.80 -15.51 10.05
N PRO A 24 -0.85 -15.28 9.13
CA PRO A 24 -0.91 -15.90 7.81
C PRO A 24 -0.94 -17.42 7.98
N ALA A 25 -1.80 -18.11 7.21
CA ALA A 25 -2.02 -19.55 7.34
C ALA A 25 -0.72 -20.39 7.28
N ALA A 26 0.34 -19.84 6.69
CA ALA A 26 1.67 -20.46 6.63
C ALA A 26 2.40 -20.60 7.98
N LEU A 27 2.04 -19.80 9.01
CA LEU A 27 2.59 -19.94 10.37
C LEU A 27 1.75 -20.91 11.22
N VAL A 28 0.45 -21.02 10.97
CA VAL A 28 -0.42 -22.05 11.59
C VAL A 28 0.00 -23.45 11.13
N ALA A 29 0.48 -23.57 9.90
CA ALA A 29 1.10 -24.80 9.42
C ALA A 29 2.32 -25.21 10.26
N ASP A 30 3.13 -24.26 10.76
CA ASP A 30 4.33 -24.58 11.56
C ASP A 30 3.97 -25.24 12.90
N ASP A 31 2.91 -24.78 13.58
CA ASP A 31 2.44 -25.36 14.86
C ASP A 31 1.53 -26.60 14.68
N THR A 32 0.90 -26.80 13.52
CA THR A 32 0.08 -28.01 13.25
C THR A 32 0.89 -29.19 12.71
N ILE A 33 2.13 -28.96 12.24
CA ILE A 33 3.10 -30.02 11.90
C ILE A 33 3.76 -30.58 13.18
N GLU A 34 3.01 -30.78 14.25
CA GLU A 34 3.33 -31.86 15.19
C GLU A 34 2.24 -32.94 15.20
N LYS A 35 1.08 -32.71 14.56
CA LYS A 35 -0.06 -33.63 14.59
C LYS A 35 -0.94 -33.57 13.33
N SER A 36 -0.46 -34.08 12.18
CA SER A 36 -1.26 -34.92 11.26
C SER A 36 -0.56 -35.16 9.90
N ASP A 37 -0.48 -36.44 9.55
CA ASP A 37 -0.27 -37.15 8.27
C ASP A 37 0.68 -36.62 7.16
N GLY A 38 1.56 -37.53 6.73
CA GLY A 38 2.73 -37.30 5.88
C GLY A 38 2.48 -36.98 4.40
N GLU A 39 1.26 -37.08 3.87
CA GLU A 39 0.96 -36.74 2.46
C GLU A 39 0.95 -35.22 2.20
N VAL A 40 0.55 -34.42 3.20
CA VAL A 40 0.51 -32.95 3.08
C VAL A 40 1.93 -32.37 3.06
N MET A 41 2.86 -32.99 3.80
CA MET A 41 4.25 -32.53 3.90
C MET A 41 5.07 -32.69 2.62
N GLU A 42 4.75 -33.67 1.77
CA GLU A 42 5.42 -33.88 0.48
C GLU A 42 5.02 -32.80 -0.55
N ASN A 43 3.72 -32.46 -0.61
CA ASN A 43 3.20 -31.38 -1.44
C ASN A 43 3.71 -30.00 -1.01
N TYR A 44 3.90 -29.76 0.29
CA TYR A 44 4.52 -28.52 0.80
C TYR A 44 6.02 -28.46 0.52
N ARG A 45 6.76 -29.57 0.65
CA ARG A 45 8.20 -29.63 0.34
C ARG A 45 8.46 -29.35 -1.15
N GLN A 46 7.60 -29.86 -2.03
CA GLN A 46 7.68 -29.61 -3.47
C GLN A 46 7.37 -28.15 -3.83
N ASN A 47 6.40 -27.51 -3.19
CA ASN A 47 6.09 -26.08 -3.39
C ASN A 47 7.12 -25.12 -2.76
N CYS A 48 7.75 -25.49 -1.64
CA CYS A 48 8.86 -24.74 -1.03
C CYS A 48 10.16 -24.82 -1.86
N ALA A 49 10.41 -25.93 -2.56
CA ALA A 49 11.56 -26.07 -3.44
C ALA A 49 11.51 -25.11 -4.64
N ILE A 50 10.32 -24.82 -5.17
CA ILE A 50 10.11 -23.89 -6.29
C ILE A 50 10.33 -22.42 -5.84
N LYS A 51 10.12 -22.10 -4.56
CA LYS A 51 10.26 -20.74 -3.99
C LYS A 51 11.69 -20.35 -3.57
N LYS A 52 12.69 -21.21 -3.79
CA LYS A 52 14.11 -20.92 -3.55
C LYS A 52 14.70 -20.07 -4.67
N ASN A 53 14.33 -18.79 -4.74
CA ASN A 53 15.15 -17.79 -5.43
C ASN A 53 14.90 -16.35 -4.95
N PHE A 54 14.71 -16.15 -3.65
CA PHE A 54 14.84 -14.82 -3.04
C PHE A 54 15.25 -14.95 -1.57
N LYS A 55 16.54 -14.80 -1.27
CA LYS A 55 17.12 -14.95 0.08
C LYS A 55 16.90 -13.73 1.00
N PHE A 56 16.22 -12.69 0.48
CA PHE A 56 16.12 -11.37 1.10
C PHE A 56 14.89 -11.19 2.02
N PHE A 57 13.88 -12.05 1.91
CA PHE A 57 12.64 -11.92 2.68
C PHE A 57 12.40 -13.13 3.59
N PRO A 58 12.12 -12.93 4.90
CA PRO A 58 11.68 -14.00 5.80
C PRO A 58 10.46 -14.73 5.23
N THR A 59 10.36 -16.04 5.47
CA THR A 59 9.24 -16.88 5.02
C THR A 59 7.89 -16.28 5.42
N VAL A 60 7.83 -15.68 6.62
CA VAL A 60 6.66 -14.97 7.15
C VAL A 60 6.25 -13.79 6.27
N VAL A 61 7.18 -12.93 5.85
CA VAL A 61 6.87 -11.77 5.00
C VAL A 61 6.31 -12.21 3.65
N LYS A 62 6.85 -13.29 3.07
CA LYS A 62 6.34 -13.84 1.82
C LYS A 62 4.94 -14.45 1.93
N ALA A 63 4.62 -15.06 3.09
CA ALA A 63 3.30 -15.61 3.34
C ALA A 63 2.26 -14.49 3.48
N VAL A 64 2.56 -13.48 4.32
CA VAL A 64 1.69 -12.30 4.48
C VAL A 64 1.51 -11.56 3.16
N PHE A 65 2.58 -11.35 2.40
CA PHE A 65 2.48 -10.71 1.08
C PHE A 65 1.65 -11.53 0.08
N ALA A 66 1.76 -12.86 0.08
CA ALA A 66 0.99 -13.69 -0.83
C ALA A 66 -0.51 -13.73 -0.48
N GLU A 67 -0.83 -13.59 0.80
CA GLU A 67 -2.20 -13.57 1.31
C GLU A 67 -2.85 -12.18 1.18
N MET A 68 -2.06 -11.11 1.35
CA MET A 68 -2.52 -9.72 1.30
C MET A 68 -2.46 -9.10 -0.10
N VAL A 69 -1.73 -9.69 -1.06
CA VAL A 69 -1.64 -9.20 -2.45
C VAL A 69 -2.48 -10.11 -3.35
N ASP A 70 -3.66 -9.65 -3.75
CA ASP A 70 -4.42 -10.35 -4.79
C ASP A 70 -3.86 -10.02 -6.18
N VAL A 71 -3.11 -10.97 -6.72
CA VAL A 71 -2.51 -10.89 -8.06
C VAL A 71 -3.58 -10.81 -9.16
N LYS A 72 -4.83 -11.27 -8.92
CA LYS A 72 -5.94 -11.08 -9.86
C LYS A 72 -6.36 -9.63 -9.92
N LEU A 73 -6.36 -8.94 -8.78
CA LEU A 73 -6.65 -7.51 -8.68
C LEU A 73 -5.48 -6.69 -9.25
N LEU A 74 -4.23 -7.10 -9.02
CA LEU A 74 -3.05 -6.48 -9.61
C LEU A 74 -3.01 -6.58 -11.14
N LYS A 75 -3.48 -7.68 -11.74
CA LYS A 75 -3.54 -7.82 -13.21
C LYS A 75 -4.58 -6.92 -13.87
N GLN A 76 -5.47 -6.28 -13.10
CA GLN A 76 -6.43 -5.35 -13.67
C GLN A 76 -5.73 -4.07 -14.12
N PRO A 77 -5.91 -3.62 -15.37
CA PRO A 77 -5.24 -2.43 -15.90
C PRO A 77 -5.58 -1.18 -15.08
N THR A 78 -6.80 -1.10 -14.57
CA THR A 78 -7.28 -0.07 -13.63
C THR A 78 -6.39 0.04 -12.39
N MET A 79 -6.02 -1.09 -11.79
CA MET A 79 -5.21 -1.10 -10.57
C MET A 79 -3.75 -0.75 -10.85
N ILE A 80 -3.18 -1.22 -11.97
CA ILE A 80 -1.81 -0.86 -12.39
C ILE A 80 -1.71 0.64 -12.67
N LEU A 81 -2.67 1.20 -13.43
CA LEU A 81 -2.75 2.64 -13.71
C LEU A 81 -2.86 3.46 -12.42
N PHE A 82 -3.67 2.99 -11.46
CA PHE A 82 -3.83 3.65 -10.18
C PHE A 82 -2.56 3.62 -9.30
N CYS A 83 -1.90 2.47 -9.20
CA CYS A 83 -0.62 2.33 -8.49
C CYS A 83 0.49 3.15 -9.14
N LEU A 84 0.61 3.10 -10.46
CA LEU A 84 1.60 3.87 -11.22
C LEU A 84 1.37 5.38 -11.04
N SER A 85 0.12 5.82 -11.13
CA SER A 85 -0.26 7.21 -10.87
C SER A 85 0.12 7.64 -9.45
N ASN A 86 -0.18 6.83 -8.43
CA ASN A 86 0.18 7.11 -7.04
C ASN A 86 1.69 7.24 -6.86
N ILE A 87 2.50 6.45 -7.57
CA ILE A 87 3.96 6.57 -7.52
C ILE A 87 4.41 7.94 -8.04
N PHE A 88 3.94 8.36 -9.22
CA PHE A 88 4.28 9.67 -9.78
C PHE A 88 3.78 10.83 -8.91
N ALA A 89 2.56 10.73 -8.37
CA ALA A 89 1.99 11.73 -7.49
C ALA A 89 2.79 11.86 -6.18
N MET A 90 3.22 10.75 -5.57
CA MET A 90 4.04 10.77 -4.36
C MET A 90 5.45 11.32 -4.62
N LEU A 91 6.07 10.98 -5.77
CA LEU A 91 7.34 11.57 -6.18
C LEU A 91 7.23 13.09 -6.33
N GLY A 92 6.17 13.56 -7.00
CA GLY A 92 5.91 14.99 -7.18
C GLY A 92 5.59 15.72 -5.87
N PHE A 93 4.90 15.08 -4.92
CA PHE A 93 4.60 15.66 -3.60
C PHE A 93 5.84 15.79 -2.70
N TYR A 94 6.79 14.86 -2.80
CA TYR A 94 7.99 14.83 -1.96
C TYR A 94 8.96 15.99 -2.25
N ILE A 95 9.06 16.41 -3.52
CA ILE A 95 10.00 17.44 -3.98
C ILE A 95 9.75 18.79 -3.29
N PRO A 96 8.53 19.35 -3.29
CA PRO A 96 8.18 20.53 -2.50
C PRO A 96 8.49 20.33 -1.02
N PHE A 97 8.06 19.22 -0.43
CA PHE A 97 8.21 18.98 1.00
C PHE A 97 9.67 19.00 1.46
N MET A 98 10.59 18.45 0.66
CA MET A 98 12.02 18.43 0.95
C MET A 98 12.68 19.81 0.75
N PHE A 99 12.35 20.53 -0.33
CA PHE A 99 13.06 21.76 -0.71
C PHE A 99 12.44 23.06 -0.21
N LEU A 100 11.21 23.02 0.29
CA LEU A 100 10.48 24.21 0.75
C LEU A 100 11.28 25.02 1.77
N ARG A 101 11.83 24.34 2.79
CA ARG A 101 12.63 24.97 3.84
C ARG A 101 13.88 25.64 3.27
N ASN A 102 14.59 24.94 2.39
CA ASN A 102 15.83 25.44 1.79
C ASN A 102 15.57 26.62 0.85
N MET A 103 14.42 26.63 0.17
CA MET A 103 13.99 27.76 -0.64
C MET A 103 13.60 28.97 0.22
N ALA A 104 12.90 28.77 1.33
CA ALA A 104 12.51 29.85 2.25
C ALA A 104 13.73 30.57 2.84
N HIS A 105 14.75 29.81 3.27
CA HIS A 105 16.03 30.39 3.70
C HIS A 105 16.74 31.15 2.58
N LYS A 106 16.76 30.63 1.34
CA LYS A 106 17.36 31.34 0.19
C LYS A 106 16.62 32.64 -0.16
N LYS A 107 15.32 32.73 0.10
CA LYS A 107 14.52 33.95 -0.08
C LYS A 107 14.70 34.98 1.04
N GLY A 108 15.54 34.71 2.04
CA GLY A 108 15.83 35.64 3.13
C GLY A 108 14.77 35.66 4.23
N VAL A 109 13.90 34.65 4.31
CA VAL A 109 12.96 34.50 5.42
C VAL A 109 13.72 34.10 6.68
N ASN A 110 13.33 34.64 7.83
CA ASN A 110 13.91 34.32 9.13
C ASN A 110 13.86 32.77 9.34
N PRO A 111 14.94 32.13 9.85
CA PRO A 111 14.94 30.71 10.15
C PRO A 111 13.78 30.25 11.03
N GLU A 112 13.35 31.08 11.98
CA GLU A 112 12.23 30.78 12.87
C GLU A 112 10.91 30.57 12.10
N ASP A 113 10.52 31.51 11.23
CA ASP A 113 9.30 31.41 10.43
C ASP A 113 9.31 30.22 9.46
N THR A 114 10.51 29.88 8.98
CA THR A 114 10.74 28.75 8.07
C THR A 114 10.53 27.40 8.77
N GLU A 115 10.89 27.29 10.06
CA GLU A 115 10.65 26.10 10.88
C GLU A 115 9.16 25.92 11.21
N TRP A 116 8.47 27.03 11.53
CA TRP A 116 7.02 27.01 11.75
C TRP A 116 6.24 26.56 10.51
N LEU A 117 6.71 26.89 9.30
CA LEU A 117 6.11 26.43 8.04
C LEU A 117 6.16 24.91 7.87
N LEU A 118 7.24 24.26 8.30
CA LEU A 118 7.35 22.80 8.23
C LEU A 118 6.47 22.13 9.29
N SER A 119 6.41 22.73 10.48
CA SER A 119 5.54 22.27 11.57
C SER A 119 4.06 22.30 11.15
N ILE A 120 3.59 23.41 10.58
CA ILE A 120 2.20 23.54 10.15
C ILE A 120 1.86 22.53 9.05
N LEU A 121 2.77 22.27 8.10
CA LEU A 121 2.60 21.22 7.09
C LEU A 121 2.46 19.82 7.70
N GLY A 122 3.25 19.50 8.74
CA GLY A 122 3.15 18.23 9.47
C GLY A 122 1.82 18.06 10.18
N VAL A 123 1.32 19.14 10.82
CA VAL A 123 0.00 19.15 11.47
C VAL A 123 -1.10 18.93 10.44
N PHE A 124 -1.09 19.66 9.32
CA PHE A 124 -2.08 19.48 8.24
C PHE A 124 -2.07 18.06 7.67
N ASN A 125 -0.90 17.47 7.43
CA ASN A 125 -0.79 16.10 6.96
C ASN A 125 -1.37 15.09 7.96
N THR A 126 -1.14 15.29 9.26
CA THR A 126 -1.67 14.43 10.32
C THR A 126 -3.20 14.51 10.39
N VAL A 127 -3.77 15.72 10.32
CA VAL A 127 -5.23 15.92 10.29
C VAL A 127 -5.85 15.31 9.04
N ALA A 128 -5.23 15.51 7.86
CA ALA A 128 -5.68 14.92 6.61
C ALA A 128 -5.67 13.38 6.64
N ALA A 129 -4.61 12.79 7.20
CA ALA A 129 -4.51 11.36 7.40
C ALA A 129 -5.60 10.84 8.33
N TYR A 130 -5.84 11.51 9.46
CA TYR A 130 -6.90 11.14 10.40
C TYR A 130 -8.28 11.13 9.74
N VAL A 131 -8.66 12.21 9.04
CA VAL A 131 -9.94 12.30 8.32
C VAL A 131 -10.07 11.22 7.24
N SER A 132 -8.97 10.93 6.53
CA SER A 132 -8.95 9.89 5.49
C SER A 132 -9.11 8.50 6.08
N LEU A 133 -8.42 8.20 7.19
CA LEU A 133 -8.49 6.91 7.87
C LEU A 133 -9.88 6.62 8.42
N THR A 134 -10.57 7.62 8.98
CA THR A 134 -11.96 7.46 9.45
C THR A 134 -12.90 7.09 8.30
N THR A 135 -12.71 7.71 7.12
CA THR A 135 -13.51 7.43 5.93
C THR A 135 -13.26 6.02 5.42
N VAL A 136 -11.98 5.60 5.33
CA VAL A 136 -11.60 4.25 4.89
C VAL A 136 -12.11 3.19 5.85
N ASN A 137 -11.90 3.37 7.16
CA ASN A 137 -12.36 2.42 8.17
C ASN A 137 -13.89 2.29 8.18
N LEU A 138 -14.62 3.40 7.95
CA LEU A 138 -16.07 3.34 7.79
C LEU A 138 -16.48 2.52 6.56
N THR A 139 -15.79 2.68 5.43
CA THR A 139 -16.04 1.88 4.22
C THR A 139 -15.63 0.41 4.35
N ASP A 140 -14.66 0.10 5.20
CA ASP A 140 -14.26 -1.28 5.51
C ASP A 140 -15.34 -1.99 6.35
N LEU A 141 -16.01 -1.27 7.27
CA LEU A 141 -17.15 -1.80 8.03
C LEU A 141 -18.40 -2.08 7.17
N LEU A 142 -18.48 -1.47 5.98
CA LEU A 142 -19.58 -1.62 5.02
C LEU A 142 -19.38 -2.81 4.05
N GLY A 143 -18.31 -3.59 4.18
CA GLY A 143 -18.23 -4.96 3.63
C GLY A 143 -17.58 -5.09 2.25
N LEU A 144 -16.48 -4.38 2.01
CA LEU A 144 -15.69 -4.56 0.79
C LEU A 144 -14.36 -5.25 1.13
N GLU A 145 -14.36 -6.58 1.24
CA GLU A 145 -13.15 -7.38 1.52
C GLU A 145 -12.00 -7.11 0.50
N GLN A 146 -12.35 -6.69 -0.72
CA GLN A 146 -11.39 -6.31 -1.76
C GLN A 146 -10.77 -4.92 -1.55
N LEU A 147 -11.36 -4.06 -0.69
CA LEU A 147 -10.89 -2.69 -0.44
C LEU A 147 -9.60 -2.67 0.38
N THR A 148 -9.51 -3.48 1.44
CA THR A 148 -8.32 -3.57 2.29
C THR A 148 -7.10 -4.08 1.51
N ASN A 149 -7.32 -5.05 0.61
CA ASN A 149 -6.28 -5.58 -0.29
C ASN A 149 -5.81 -4.51 -1.30
N ALA A 150 -6.75 -3.79 -1.92
CA ALA A 150 -6.43 -2.66 -2.79
C ALA A 150 -5.64 -1.58 -2.05
N PHE A 151 -6.06 -1.22 -0.84
CA PHE A 151 -5.42 -0.21 -0.01
C PHE A 151 -3.99 -0.62 0.41
N GLY A 152 -3.79 -1.89 0.77
CA GLY A 152 -2.47 -2.45 1.05
C GLY A 152 -1.52 -2.34 -0.16
N MET A 153 -2.01 -2.68 -1.36
CA MET A 153 -1.22 -2.54 -2.59
C MET A 153 -0.84 -1.08 -2.88
N VAL A 154 -1.74 -0.13 -2.59
CA VAL A 154 -1.47 1.30 -2.75
C VAL A 154 -0.41 1.77 -1.77
N ILE A 155 -0.48 1.36 -0.50
CA ILE A 155 0.55 1.72 0.50
C ILE A 155 1.92 1.21 0.07
N VAL A 156 2.02 -0.03 -0.41
CA VAL A 156 3.30 -0.58 -0.93
C VAL A 156 3.84 0.25 -2.09
N SER A 157 2.97 0.67 -3.02
CA SER A 157 3.37 1.53 -4.14
C SER A 157 3.92 2.88 -3.65
N ARG A 158 3.32 3.48 -2.61
CA ARG A 158 3.80 4.72 -2.01
C ARG A 158 5.13 4.55 -1.30
N SER A 159 5.33 3.44 -0.57
CA SER A 159 6.61 3.15 0.08
C SER A 159 7.76 3.04 -0.92
N PHE A 160 7.51 2.41 -2.08
CA PHE A 160 8.49 2.38 -3.16
C PHE A 160 8.77 3.77 -3.74
N ALA A 161 7.74 4.59 -3.92
CA ALA A 161 7.86 5.96 -4.39
C ALA A 161 8.68 6.84 -3.42
N CYS A 162 8.44 6.74 -2.11
CA CYS A 162 9.21 7.50 -1.12
C CYS A 162 10.66 7.02 -1.01
N PHE A 163 10.90 5.72 -1.15
CA PHE A 163 12.25 5.16 -1.17
C PHE A 163 13.07 5.69 -2.36
N LEU A 164 12.46 5.80 -3.53
CA LEU A 164 13.08 6.42 -4.70
C LEU A 164 13.07 7.95 -4.64
N GLY A 165 12.10 8.55 -3.96
CA GLY A 165 11.88 10.00 -3.92
C GLY A 165 13.02 10.75 -3.26
N THR A 166 13.53 10.26 -2.12
CA THR A 166 14.66 10.87 -1.41
C THR A 166 15.96 10.92 -2.23
N PRO A 167 16.46 9.80 -2.80
CA PRO A 167 17.66 9.84 -3.64
C PRO A 167 17.42 10.57 -4.97
N LEU A 168 16.23 10.43 -5.56
CA LEU A 168 15.90 11.11 -6.82
C LEU A 168 15.85 12.63 -6.63
N ALA A 169 15.27 13.12 -5.54
CA ALA A 169 15.23 14.54 -5.21
C ALA A 169 16.64 15.13 -5.05
N GLY A 170 17.52 14.42 -4.33
CA GLY A 170 18.93 14.82 -4.20
C GLY A 170 19.62 14.94 -5.57
N PHE A 171 19.52 13.89 -6.39
CA PHE A 171 20.09 13.89 -7.74
C PHE A 171 19.52 15.01 -8.63
N PHE A 172 18.20 15.24 -8.60
CA PHE A 172 17.57 16.30 -9.38
C PHE A 172 17.98 17.69 -8.91
N TYR A 173 18.18 17.89 -7.61
CA TYR A 173 18.69 19.15 -7.08
C TYR A 173 20.12 19.43 -7.56
N ASP A 174 20.97 18.41 -7.58
CA ASP A 174 22.35 18.52 -8.03
C ASP A 174 22.45 18.86 -9.52
N VAL A 175 21.57 18.30 -10.36
CA VAL A 175 21.54 18.60 -11.80
C VAL A 175 20.93 19.98 -12.09
N THR A 176 19.87 20.35 -11.37
CA THR A 176 19.09 21.55 -11.71
C THR A 176 19.72 22.83 -11.15
N MET A 177 20.47 22.74 -10.04
CA MET A 177 21.12 23.86 -9.32
C MET A 177 20.19 25.05 -8.95
N SER A 178 18.89 24.90 -9.17
CA SER A 178 17.85 25.90 -8.95
C SER A 178 16.63 25.25 -8.32
N TYR A 179 16.05 25.90 -7.30
CA TYR A 179 14.87 25.36 -6.61
C TYR A 179 13.58 25.57 -7.41
N ASP A 180 13.42 26.71 -8.09
CA ASP A 180 12.18 27.06 -8.80
C ASP A 180 11.87 26.04 -9.91
N ALA A 181 12.89 25.57 -10.63
CA ALA A 181 12.75 24.55 -11.67
C ALA A 181 12.32 23.18 -11.10
N SER A 182 12.79 22.81 -9.90
CA SER A 182 12.32 21.60 -9.21
C SER A 182 10.84 21.66 -8.84
N PHE A 183 10.32 22.85 -8.47
CA PHE A 183 8.88 23.03 -8.19
C PHE A 183 8.02 22.91 -9.46
N TRP A 184 8.47 23.46 -10.59
CA TRP A 184 7.79 23.27 -11.88
C TRP A 184 7.77 21.80 -12.30
N PHE A 185 8.89 21.11 -12.16
CA PHE A 185 9.00 19.68 -12.44
C PHE A 185 8.07 18.85 -11.54
N ALA A 186 8.03 19.15 -10.25
CA ALA A 186 7.10 18.53 -9.31
C ALA A 186 5.63 18.74 -9.70
N GLY A 187 5.27 19.95 -10.14
CA GLY A 187 3.93 20.26 -10.63
C GLY A 187 3.54 19.42 -11.85
N ILE A 188 4.46 19.25 -12.82
CA ILE A 188 4.22 18.42 -14.00
C ILE A 188 4.05 16.94 -13.62
N LEU A 189 4.85 16.42 -12.69
CA LEU A 189 4.72 15.05 -12.20
C LEU A 189 3.37 14.80 -11.51
N ILE A 190 2.91 15.75 -10.68
CA ILE A 190 1.60 15.68 -10.02
C ILE A 190 0.48 15.76 -11.04
N LEU A 191 0.56 16.66 -12.03
CA LEU A 191 -0.43 16.76 -13.10
C LEU A 191 -0.48 15.49 -13.92
N PHE A 192 0.65 14.89 -14.25
CA PHE A 192 0.72 13.62 -14.98
C PHE A 192 0.07 12.47 -14.19
N GLY A 193 0.35 12.36 -12.88
CA GLY A 193 -0.34 11.41 -12.00
C GLY A 193 -1.84 11.68 -11.91
N GLY A 194 -2.24 12.94 -11.71
CA GLY A 194 -3.65 13.35 -11.68
C GLY A 194 -4.40 12.97 -12.95
N VAL A 195 -3.82 13.25 -14.13
CA VAL A 195 -4.37 12.87 -15.43
C VAL A 195 -4.46 11.35 -15.56
N ALA A 196 -3.43 10.61 -15.15
CA ALA A 196 -3.45 9.15 -15.15
C ALA A 196 -4.58 8.59 -14.28
N THR A 197 -4.85 9.19 -13.12
CA THR A 197 -6.00 8.84 -12.26
C THR A 197 -7.33 9.21 -12.91
N CYS A 198 -7.44 10.36 -13.57
CA CYS A 198 -8.64 10.76 -14.29
C CYS A 198 -8.98 9.81 -15.46
N LEU A 199 -7.99 9.12 -16.04
CA LEU A 199 -8.23 8.12 -17.07
C LEU A 199 -8.83 6.82 -16.52
N VAL A 200 -8.59 6.47 -15.25
CA VAL A 200 -9.11 5.26 -14.59
C VAL A 200 -10.63 5.08 -14.77
N PRO A 201 -11.51 6.06 -14.44
CA PRO A 201 -12.95 5.93 -14.63
C PRO A 201 -13.37 5.85 -16.11
N THR A 202 -12.52 6.33 -17.04
CA THR A 202 -12.82 6.24 -18.48
C THR A 202 -12.56 4.84 -19.02
N PHE A 203 -11.52 4.16 -18.55
CA PHE A 203 -11.22 2.77 -18.91
C PHE A 203 -12.28 1.80 -18.40
N GLU A 204 -12.80 2.05 -17.20
CA GLU A 204 -13.88 1.25 -16.63
C GLU A 204 -15.19 1.40 -17.42
N LYS A 205 -15.53 2.64 -17.83
CA LYS A 205 -16.67 2.90 -18.73
C LYS A 205 -16.52 2.23 -20.09
N GLN A 206 -15.31 2.21 -20.66
CA GLN A 206 -15.06 1.55 -21.95
C GLN A 206 -15.18 0.03 -21.86
N LYS A 207 -14.66 -0.58 -20.78
CA LYS A 207 -14.78 -2.01 -20.54
C LYS A 207 -16.25 -2.45 -20.41
N ASN A 208 -17.06 -1.68 -19.68
CA ASN A 208 -18.50 -1.96 -19.53
C ASN A 208 -19.25 -1.84 -20.86
N LYS A 209 -18.97 -0.80 -21.67
CA LYS A 209 -19.57 -0.63 -23.02
C LYS A 209 -19.27 -1.79 -23.97
N ILE A 210 -18.03 -2.30 -23.95
CA ILE A 210 -17.61 -3.43 -24.81
C ILE A 210 -18.27 -4.74 -24.35
N SER A 211 -18.49 -4.91 -23.04
CA SER A 211 -19.15 -6.09 -22.49
C SER A 211 -20.65 -6.10 -22.81
N ASP A 212 -21.33 -4.96 -22.71
CA ASP A 212 -22.75 -4.83 -23.09
C ASP A 212 -22.98 -5.09 -24.59
N SER A 213 -22.11 -4.55 -25.45
CA SER A 213 -22.20 -4.75 -26.91
C SER A 213 -22.06 -6.22 -27.33
N ARG A 214 -21.30 -7.00 -26.56
CA ARG A 214 -21.09 -8.44 -26.79
C ARG A 214 -22.27 -9.29 -26.30
N ASN A 215 -22.95 -8.85 -25.24
CA ASN A 215 -24.11 -9.55 -24.68
C ASN A 215 -25.42 -9.24 -25.43
N SER A 216 -25.48 -8.15 -26.20
CA SER A 216 -26.61 -7.82 -27.10
C SER A 216 -26.53 -8.49 -28.49
N SER A 217 -25.46 -9.22 -28.77
CA SER A 217 -25.22 -9.88 -30.08
C SER A 217 -25.36 -11.41 -30.02
N ILE A 218 -25.83 -11.94 -28.89
CA ILE A 218 -26.12 -13.36 -28.61
C ILE A 218 -27.61 -13.46 -28.27
#